data_AF-A0A6H1UDW5-F1
#
_entry.id   AF-A0A6H1UDW5-F1
#
_cell.length_a   1.000
_cell.length_b   1.000
_cell.length_c   1.000
_cell.angle_alpha   90.00
_cell.angle_beta   90.00
_cell.angle_gamma   90.00
#
_symmetry.space_group_name_H-M   'P 1'
#
loop_
_entity.id
_entity.type
_entity.pdbx_description
1 polymer ?
#
loop_
_entity_poly.entity_id
_entity_poly.type
_entity_poly.pdbx_seq_one_letter_code
_entity_poly.pdbx_strand_id
1 'polypeptide(L)'
;MNKFKLHNLVLSIALCVCANQAVAADASLLDETHATMGMTCVDCHGEADRQPVVTAKCTECHDVADLAEATAVTPSVTATNPHDHRHNGTATNCNACHNVHKPSVNVCGDCHLRFELVVP
;
A
#
# COMPACT_ATOMS: atom_id res chain seq x y z
N MET A 1 -1.07 -6.01 58.17
CA MET A 1 -1.17 -6.10 56.70
C MET A 1 0.14 -5.60 56.09
N ASN A 2 0.94 -6.50 55.51
CA ASN A 2 2.35 -6.25 55.18
C ASN A 2 2.50 -5.20 54.07
N LYS A 3 3.16 -4.07 54.39
CA LYS A 3 3.52 -2.98 53.47
C LYS A 3 4.28 -3.46 52.21
N PHE A 4 4.91 -4.63 52.30
CA PHE A 4 5.58 -5.33 51.19
C PHE A 4 4.61 -5.84 50.12
N LYS A 5 3.41 -6.31 50.51
CA LYS A 5 2.39 -6.77 49.55
C LYS A 5 1.69 -5.59 48.86
N LEU A 6 1.58 -4.45 49.54
CA LEU A 6 0.95 -3.24 49.00
C LEU A 6 1.85 -2.55 47.96
N HIS A 7 3.18 -2.51 48.16
CA HIS A 7 4.12 -1.99 47.16
C HIS A 7 4.18 -2.86 45.90
N ASN A 8 4.22 -4.19 46.05
CA ASN A 8 4.23 -5.09 44.90
C ASN A 8 2.90 -5.01 44.11
N LEU A 9 1.77 -4.80 44.79
CA LEU A 9 0.47 -4.62 44.15
C LEU A 9 0.39 -3.30 43.35
N VAL A 10 0.92 -2.21 43.89
CA VAL A 10 0.94 -0.88 43.22
C VAL A 10 1.89 -0.88 42.02
N LEU A 11 3.04 -1.57 42.12
CA LEU A 11 4.00 -1.67 41.02
C LEU A 11 3.48 -2.52 39.85
N SER A 12 2.66 -3.55 40.11
CA SER A 12 2.02 -4.36 39.07
C SER A 12 0.87 -3.64 38.34
N ILE A 13 0.18 -2.71 39.00
CA ILE A 13 -0.90 -1.93 38.38
C ILE A 13 -0.33 -0.82 37.47
N ALA A 14 0.80 -0.21 37.85
CA ALA A 14 1.47 0.81 37.02
C ALA A 14 2.05 0.23 35.71
N LEU A 15 2.44 -1.04 35.68
CA LEU A 15 3.03 -1.68 34.50
C LEU A 15 1.98 -2.10 33.45
N CYS A 16 0.69 -2.20 33.82
CA CYS A 16 -0.39 -2.57 32.90
C CYS A 16 -0.89 -1.41 32.03
N VAL A 17 -0.64 -0.15 32.39
CA VAL A 17 -1.23 1.02 31.69
C VAL A 17 -0.44 1.42 30.43
N CYS A 18 0.80 0.94 30.26
CA CYS A 18 1.66 1.35 29.14
C CYS A 18 1.70 0.34 27.97
N ALA A 19 0.96 -0.76 28.03
CA ALA A 19 1.24 -1.92 27.19
C ALA A 19 0.48 -2.01 25.84
N ASN A 20 -0.44 -1.10 25.47
CA ASN A 20 -1.24 -1.38 24.28
C ASN A 20 -1.79 -0.17 23.52
N GLN A 21 -0.92 0.74 23.08
CA GLN A 21 -1.27 1.74 22.06
C GLN A 21 -0.39 1.53 20.83
N ALA A 22 -0.47 0.34 20.21
CA ALA A 22 -0.07 0.18 18.82
C ALA A 22 -1.21 0.76 17.96
N VAL A 23 -1.14 2.05 17.66
CA VAL A 23 -1.94 2.62 16.58
C VAL A 23 -1.40 1.99 15.30
N ALA A 24 -2.09 0.98 14.78
CA ALA A 24 -1.89 0.55 13.42
C ALA A 24 -2.27 1.74 12.54
N ALA A 25 -1.29 2.31 11.84
CA ALA A 25 -1.59 3.26 10.78
C ALA A 25 -2.35 2.48 9.72
N ASP A 26 -3.63 2.81 9.51
CA ASP A 26 -4.36 2.30 8.34
C ASP A 26 -3.54 2.68 7.10
N ALA A 27 -3.25 1.69 6.26
CA ALA A 27 -2.61 1.96 4.98
C ALA A 27 -3.58 2.82 4.17
N SER A 28 -3.14 4.03 3.81
CA SER A 28 -3.96 4.94 3.01
C SER A 28 -4.38 4.27 1.73
N LEU A 29 -5.66 4.39 1.38
CA LEU A 29 -6.14 3.91 0.09
C LEU A 29 -5.56 4.77 -1.03
N LEU A 30 -5.50 4.20 -2.24
CA LEU A 30 -4.89 4.90 -3.37
C LEU A 30 -5.74 6.10 -3.83
N ASP A 31 -7.07 6.06 -3.66
CA ASP A 31 -7.95 7.21 -3.86
C ASP A 31 -7.65 8.35 -2.88
N GLU A 32 -7.42 8.05 -1.60
CA GLU A 32 -7.02 9.04 -0.60
C GLU A 32 -5.70 9.69 -0.98
N THR A 33 -4.73 8.89 -1.43
CA THR A 33 -3.43 9.38 -1.90
C THR A 33 -3.60 10.40 -3.03
N HIS A 34 -4.36 10.07 -4.08
CA HIS A 34 -4.64 11.00 -5.17
C HIS A 34 -5.46 12.22 -4.72
N ALA A 35 -6.44 12.03 -3.82
CA ALA A 35 -7.24 13.12 -3.27
C ALA A 35 -6.38 14.13 -2.50
N THR A 36 -5.36 13.67 -1.74
CA THR A 36 -4.43 14.58 -1.06
C THR A 36 -3.60 15.43 -2.01
N MET A 37 -3.43 14.99 -3.26
CA MET A 37 -2.77 15.72 -4.35
C MET A 37 -3.72 16.67 -5.09
N GLY A 38 -4.97 16.81 -4.62
CA GLY A 38 -5.99 17.69 -5.20
C GLY A 38 -6.80 17.06 -6.32
N MET A 39 -6.67 15.75 -6.57
CA MET A 39 -7.50 15.05 -7.54
C MET A 39 -8.92 14.88 -7.03
N THR A 40 -9.86 14.86 -7.97
CA THR A 40 -11.29 14.68 -7.75
C THR A 40 -11.77 13.39 -8.42
N CYS A 41 -12.99 12.97 -8.11
CA CYS A 41 -13.59 11.79 -8.73
C CYS A 41 -13.66 11.89 -10.27
N VAL A 42 -13.83 13.10 -10.79
CA VAL A 42 -13.99 13.38 -12.22
C VAL A 42 -12.68 13.16 -12.97
N ASP A 43 -11.53 13.35 -12.31
CA ASP A 43 -10.23 13.16 -12.95
C ASP A 43 -10.03 11.71 -13.40
N CYS A 44 -10.57 10.75 -12.63
CA CYS A 44 -10.54 9.33 -12.95
C CYS A 44 -11.78 8.83 -13.71
N HIS A 45 -12.98 9.22 -13.29
CA HIS A 45 -14.25 8.67 -13.82
C HIS A 45 -14.90 9.52 -14.92
N GLY A 46 -14.44 10.76 -15.14
CA GLY A 46 -15.10 11.72 -16.02
C GLY A 46 -16.48 12.12 -15.50
N GLU A 47 -17.38 12.47 -16.42
CA GLU A 47 -18.76 12.89 -16.12
C GLU A 47 -19.74 11.71 -15.93
N ALA A 48 -19.30 10.47 -16.21
CA ALA A 48 -20.15 9.29 -16.22
C ALA A 48 -20.24 8.59 -14.85
N ASP A 49 -21.12 7.59 -14.76
CA ASP A 49 -21.27 6.73 -13.57
C ASP A 49 -19.93 6.11 -13.13
N ARG A 50 -19.77 5.91 -11.81
CA ARG A 50 -18.57 5.38 -11.13
C ARG A 50 -18.25 3.92 -11.51
N GLN A 51 -17.91 3.69 -12.77
CA GLN A 51 -17.49 2.41 -13.31
C GLN A 51 -15.98 2.18 -13.09
N PRO A 52 -15.49 0.92 -13.14
CA PRO A 52 -14.07 0.64 -13.08
C PRO A 52 -13.29 1.41 -14.15
N VAL A 53 -12.23 2.10 -13.72
CA VAL A 53 -11.35 2.85 -14.63
C VAL A 53 -10.43 1.90 -15.39
N VAL A 54 -10.13 2.22 -16.64
CA VAL A 54 -9.19 1.43 -17.46
C VAL A 54 -7.76 1.97 -17.30
N THR A 55 -6.76 1.13 -17.56
CA THR A 55 -5.33 1.48 -17.50
C THR A 55 -4.98 2.77 -18.24
N ALA A 56 -5.65 3.06 -19.35
CA ALA A 56 -5.42 4.28 -20.14
C ALA A 56 -5.57 5.56 -19.29
N LYS A 57 -6.50 5.56 -18.32
CA LYS A 57 -6.71 6.71 -17.44
C LYS A 57 -5.51 6.94 -16.51
N CYS A 58 -4.89 5.87 -16.01
CA CYS A 58 -3.68 5.95 -15.19
C CYS A 58 -2.51 6.55 -16.00
N THR A 59 -2.38 6.12 -17.26
CA THR A 59 -1.28 6.53 -18.14
C THR A 59 -1.43 7.94 -18.71
N GLU A 60 -2.56 8.61 -18.49
CA GLU A 60 -2.68 10.06 -18.76
C GLU A 60 -1.74 10.89 -17.88
N CYS A 61 -1.34 10.36 -16.71
CA CYS A 61 -0.44 11.05 -15.76
C CYS A 61 0.81 10.24 -15.39
N HIS A 62 0.75 8.90 -15.46
CA HIS A 62 1.87 8.02 -15.13
C HIS A 62 2.42 7.35 -16.38
N ASP A 63 3.56 7.84 -16.87
CA ASP A 63 4.24 7.20 -17.99
C ASP A 63 4.83 5.84 -17.57
N VAL A 64 4.57 4.80 -18.36
CA VAL A 64 4.95 3.44 -18.02
C VAL A 64 6.47 3.24 -18.10
N ALA A 65 7.16 3.93 -19.01
CA ALA A 65 8.61 3.86 -19.09
C ALA A 65 9.25 4.51 -17.86
N ASP A 66 8.74 5.67 -17.44
CA ASP A 66 9.19 6.34 -16.22
C ASP A 66 8.95 5.48 -14.97
N LEU A 67 7.79 4.82 -14.88
CA LEU A 67 7.48 3.89 -13.79
C LEU A 67 8.44 2.68 -13.79
N ALA A 68 8.69 2.08 -14.95
CA ALA A 68 9.60 0.96 -15.09
C ALA A 68 11.04 1.35 -14.71
N GLU A 69 11.50 2.54 -15.09
CA GLU A 69 12.80 3.06 -14.67
C GLU A 69 12.85 3.29 -13.16
N ALA A 70 11.83 3.94 -12.59
CA ALA A 70 11.74 4.23 -11.16
C ALA A 70 11.67 2.96 -10.29
N THR A 71 11.08 1.88 -10.80
CA THR A 71 10.98 0.58 -10.09
C THR A 71 11.98 -0.46 -10.58
N ALA A 72 13.02 -0.03 -11.30
CA ALA A 72 14.08 -0.94 -11.72
C ALA A 72 14.75 -1.61 -10.51
N VAL A 73 15.17 -2.87 -10.71
CA VAL A 73 15.88 -3.65 -9.68
C VAL A 73 17.19 -2.94 -9.35
N THR A 74 17.30 -2.56 -8.08
CA THR A 74 18.50 -2.00 -7.47
C THR A 74 18.93 -2.89 -6.32
N PRO A 75 20.12 -2.73 -5.73
CA PRO A 75 20.49 -3.49 -4.53
C PRO A 75 19.48 -3.40 -3.37
N SER A 76 18.66 -2.34 -3.31
CA SER A 76 17.57 -2.14 -2.35
C SER A 76 16.21 -2.73 -2.79
N VAL A 77 16.07 -3.23 -4.02
CA VAL A 77 14.84 -3.82 -4.57
C VAL A 77 15.18 -5.16 -5.21
N THR A 78 14.99 -6.26 -4.48
CA THR A 78 15.62 -7.56 -4.80
C THR A 78 14.73 -8.55 -5.56
N ALA A 79 13.45 -8.26 -5.74
CA ALA A 79 12.46 -9.22 -6.22
C ALA A 79 12.38 -9.32 -7.76
N THR A 80 12.09 -8.20 -8.42
CA THR A 80 12.01 -8.01 -9.89
C THR A 80 11.49 -6.59 -10.12
N ASN A 81 11.56 -6.08 -11.35
CA ASN A 81 10.83 -4.86 -11.70
C ASN A 81 9.33 -5.20 -11.89
N PRO A 82 8.39 -4.68 -11.09
CA PRO A 82 6.97 -4.96 -11.24
C PRO A 82 6.34 -4.32 -12.49
N HIS A 83 6.93 -3.25 -13.02
CA HIS A 83 6.43 -2.52 -14.18
C HIS A 83 7.15 -2.88 -15.49
N ASP A 84 8.15 -3.77 -15.43
CA ASP A 84 8.74 -4.42 -16.61
C ASP A 84 9.17 -5.86 -16.24
N HIS A 85 8.20 -6.77 -16.26
CA HIS A 85 8.38 -8.14 -15.78
C HIS A 85 8.29 -9.19 -16.88
N ARG A 86 8.79 -10.39 -16.61
CA ARG A 86 8.98 -11.47 -17.59
C ARG A 86 7.69 -12.01 -18.25
N HIS A 87 6.52 -11.78 -17.68
CA HIS A 87 5.28 -12.35 -18.21
C HIS A 87 4.61 -11.44 -19.22
N ASN A 88 4.56 -10.13 -18.93
CA ASN A 88 3.81 -9.17 -19.74
C ASN A 88 4.63 -7.92 -20.12
N GLY A 89 5.91 -7.87 -19.77
CA GLY A 89 6.74 -6.66 -19.93
C GLY A 89 6.10 -5.47 -19.21
N THR A 90 5.88 -4.40 -19.96
CA THR A 90 5.24 -3.15 -19.55
C THR A 90 3.73 -3.12 -19.79
N ALA A 91 3.12 -4.20 -20.30
CA ALA A 91 1.73 -4.20 -20.76
C ALA A 91 0.71 -4.68 -19.69
N THR A 92 1.09 -4.77 -18.41
CA THR A 92 0.19 -5.22 -17.34
C THR A 92 -0.85 -4.17 -16.99
N ASN A 93 -2.08 -4.60 -16.75
CA ASN A 93 -3.16 -3.73 -16.29
C ASN A 93 -2.87 -3.25 -14.86
N CYS A 94 -2.80 -1.93 -14.66
CA CYS A 94 -2.56 -1.30 -13.36
C CYS A 94 -3.47 -1.85 -12.25
N ASN A 95 -4.76 -2.06 -12.55
CA ASN A 95 -5.76 -2.52 -11.58
C ASN A 95 -5.57 -3.97 -11.12
N ALA A 96 -4.64 -4.72 -11.72
CA ALA A 96 -4.30 -6.06 -11.24
C ALA A 96 -3.71 -6.00 -9.82
N CYS A 97 -2.92 -4.95 -9.54
CA CYS A 97 -2.26 -4.76 -8.26
C CYS A 97 -2.79 -3.53 -7.52
N HIS A 98 -2.94 -2.41 -8.23
CA HIS A 98 -3.32 -1.12 -7.66
C HIS A 98 -4.84 -1.01 -7.53
N ASN A 99 -5.33 -1.17 -6.31
CA ASN A 99 -6.74 -1.02 -6.03
C ASN A 99 -7.02 0.40 -5.54
N VAL A 100 -7.93 1.10 -6.21
CA VAL A 100 -8.18 2.52 -5.93
C VAL A 100 -8.99 2.72 -4.65
N HIS A 101 -10.12 2.02 -4.51
CA HIS A 101 -11.07 2.18 -3.40
C HIS A 101 -11.02 1.03 -2.36
N LYS A 102 -9.92 0.28 -2.31
CA LYS A 102 -9.66 -0.80 -1.34
C LYS A 102 -8.16 -1.08 -1.31
N PRO A 103 -7.62 -1.84 -0.34
CA PRO A 103 -6.19 -2.08 -0.25
C PRO A 103 -5.60 -2.71 -1.53
N SER A 104 -4.47 -2.18 -1.99
CA SER A 104 -3.68 -2.73 -3.09
C SER A 104 -3.09 -4.09 -2.75
N VAL A 105 -2.79 -4.89 -3.77
CA VAL A 105 -2.36 -6.28 -3.64
C VAL A 105 -1.09 -6.56 -4.44
N ASN A 106 -0.19 -7.34 -3.86
CA ASN A 106 0.97 -7.88 -4.57
C ASN A 106 0.61 -9.23 -5.19
N VAL A 107 0.08 -9.21 -6.42
CA VAL A 107 -0.28 -10.43 -7.15
C VAL A 107 0.93 -11.28 -7.52
N CYS A 108 2.13 -10.70 -7.57
CA CYS A 108 3.35 -11.46 -7.81
C CYS A 108 3.62 -12.41 -6.64
N GLY A 109 3.28 -11.99 -5.42
CA GLY A 109 3.43 -12.76 -4.18
C GLY A 109 2.63 -14.07 -4.16
N ASP A 110 1.57 -14.19 -4.96
CA ASP A 110 0.76 -15.41 -5.02
C ASP A 110 1.55 -16.62 -5.59
N CYS A 111 2.52 -16.36 -6.46
CA CYS A 111 3.40 -17.37 -7.04
C CYS A 111 4.87 -17.20 -6.61
N HIS A 112 5.32 -15.97 -6.46
CA HIS A 112 6.65 -15.61 -6.00
C HIS A 112 6.63 -15.26 -4.52
N LEU A 113 6.51 -16.29 -3.67
CA LEU A 113 6.32 -16.17 -2.21
C LEU A 113 7.40 -15.35 -1.46
N ARG A 114 8.53 -15.04 -2.11
CA ARG A 114 9.63 -14.25 -1.56
C ARG A 114 9.64 -12.80 -2.06
N PHE A 115 8.69 -12.44 -2.90
CA PHE A 115 8.57 -11.08 -3.42
C PHE A 115 7.76 -10.27 -2.42
N GLU A 116 8.45 -9.48 -1.63
CA GLU A 116 7.87 -8.54 -0.66
C GLU A 116 7.69 -7.17 -1.32
N LEU A 117 6.95 -7.13 -2.45
CA LEU A 117 6.68 -5.89 -3.15
C LEU A 117 5.64 -5.07 -2.38
N VAL A 118 5.96 -3.80 -2.15
CA VAL A 118 4.99 -2.82 -1.62
C VAL A 118 4.24 -2.25 -2.82
N VAL A 119 2.92 -2.42 -2.81
CA VAL A 119 2.03 -1.86 -3.83
C VAL A 119 1.25 -0.73 -3.18
N PRO A 120 1.44 0.53 -3.60
CA PRO A 120 0.65 1.66 -3.14
C PRO A 120 -0.81 1.54 -3.55
#